data_AF-A0A9X6QWN3-F1
#
_entry.id   AF-A0A9X6QWN3-F1
#
_cell.length_a   1.000
_cell.length_b   1.000
_cell.length_c   1.000
_cell.angle_alpha   90.00
_cell.angle_beta   90.00
_cell.angle_gamma   90.00
#
_symmetry.space_group_name_H-M   'P 1'
#
loop_
_entity.id
_entity.type
_entity.pdbx_description
1 polymer ?
#
loop_
_entity_poly.entity_id
_entity_poly.type
_entity_poly.pdbx_seq_one_letter_code
_entity_poly.pdbx_strand_id
1 'polypeptide(L)'
;MEQNKCRFCHSLLTNTFLDLGVSPLANSFVAPESSYKMEPFYPLHTFVCNSCLLVQLDEFESPQNIFHNYLYFSSYSSSWLLHAKQYVEMAIKRFNLTKHSKVIEIASNDGYLLQYFKKENIETLGIEPAKNVAEIAIKKGIPTHVNFFSNDLAKKLPQADLIVANNVLAHVPNLHDFVAGLKTLLKQDGTITIEFPHLLNLISFKQFDTIYHEHFSYFSLISLQKVLSYHHLQIVDVEELSTHGGSLRIFVNHLSAQSTIHSNVTKLIQKEVDHGLDTLDCYLLFSKRIEQLKINILKFFIEAKALNKQIIGYGAPAKGNTLLNYCGIGKEFLAYTVDKNPHKQHLLLPGTRIPIKSPAEIKRTKPDYILILPWNLKDEIMKECSFIREWGGKFLVTVPEIEVIEP
;
A
#
# COMPACT_ATOMS: atom_id res chain seq x y z
N MET A 1 10.52 11.04 -26.77
CA MET A 1 10.04 10.65 -25.44
C MET A 1 9.06 11.72 -25.02
N GLU A 2 7.80 11.36 -24.77
CA GLU A 2 6.89 12.31 -24.12
C GLU A 2 7.55 12.76 -22.81
N GLN A 3 7.55 14.05 -22.58
CA GLN A 3 8.10 14.62 -21.36
C GLN A 3 7.22 14.19 -20.17
N ASN A 4 7.79 13.51 -19.17
CA ASN A 4 7.06 13.10 -17.98
C ASN A 4 6.51 14.33 -17.24
N LYS A 5 5.19 14.47 -17.20
CA LYS A 5 4.49 15.58 -16.53
C LYS A 5 3.90 15.08 -15.23
N CYS A 6 3.86 15.97 -14.22
CA CYS A 6 3.20 15.68 -12.96
C CYS A 6 1.70 15.36 -13.17
N ARG A 7 1.23 14.26 -12.59
CA ARG A 7 -0.17 13.80 -12.61
C ARG A 7 -1.17 14.80 -12.02
N PHE A 8 -0.69 15.71 -11.18
CA PHE A 8 -1.51 16.76 -10.56
C PHE A 8 -1.33 18.14 -11.23
N CYS A 9 -0.12 18.71 -11.23
CA CYS A 9 0.06 20.09 -11.67
C CYS A 9 0.61 20.23 -13.10
N HIS A 10 0.82 19.12 -13.80
CA HIS A 10 1.35 19.04 -15.17
C HIS A 10 2.74 19.67 -15.39
N SER A 11 3.42 20.12 -14.33
CA SER A 11 4.81 20.57 -14.38
C SER A 11 5.72 19.42 -14.80
N LEU A 12 6.79 19.74 -15.54
CA LEU A 12 7.78 18.76 -15.97
C LEU A 12 8.45 18.10 -14.76
N LEU A 13 8.61 16.78 -14.81
CA LEU A 13 9.32 15.99 -13.81
C LEU A 13 10.79 15.86 -14.21
N THR A 14 11.67 16.54 -13.49
CA THR A 14 13.13 16.55 -13.74
C THR A 14 13.94 16.01 -12.57
N ASN A 15 13.34 15.93 -11.38
CA ASN A 15 14.02 15.58 -10.14
C ASN A 15 13.73 14.12 -9.78
N THR A 16 14.79 13.32 -9.70
CA THR A 16 14.70 11.93 -9.23
C THR A 16 14.44 11.93 -7.73
N PHE A 17 13.41 11.22 -7.30
CA PHE A 17 13.23 10.88 -5.89
C PHE A 17 14.00 9.61 -5.56
N LEU A 18 13.76 8.54 -6.32
CA LEU A 18 14.48 7.27 -6.20
C LEU A 18 14.43 6.48 -7.50
N ASP A 19 15.59 6.02 -7.95
CA ASP A 19 15.73 5.06 -9.05
C ASP A 19 16.11 3.69 -8.49
N LEU A 20 15.21 2.71 -8.69
CA LEU A 20 15.39 1.32 -8.27
C LEU A 20 15.81 0.41 -9.45
N GLY A 21 16.14 0.99 -10.61
CA GLY A 21 16.50 0.27 -11.82
C GLY A 21 15.29 -0.30 -12.53
N VAL A 22 15.29 -1.60 -12.80
CA VAL A 22 14.19 -2.30 -13.47
C VAL A 22 13.68 -3.45 -12.61
N SER A 23 12.37 -3.65 -12.59
CA SER A 23 11.75 -4.80 -11.94
C SER A 23 10.49 -5.24 -12.70
N PRO A 24 10.06 -6.50 -12.56
CA PRO A 24 8.74 -6.91 -13.02
C PRO A 24 7.65 -6.28 -12.14
N LEU A 25 6.39 -6.42 -12.57
CA LEU A 25 5.24 -6.04 -11.75
C LEU A 25 5.20 -6.86 -10.46
N ALA A 26 5.04 -6.17 -9.33
CA ALA A 26 5.24 -6.76 -8.01
C ALA A 26 4.21 -7.84 -7.64
N ASN A 27 3.00 -7.84 -8.20
CA ASN A 27 2.02 -8.91 -7.99
C ASN A 27 1.87 -9.91 -9.15
N SER A 28 2.74 -9.87 -10.17
CA SER A 28 2.69 -10.81 -11.31
C SER A 28 3.42 -12.13 -10.99
N PHE A 29 2.91 -12.88 -10.00
CA PHE A 29 3.45 -14.19 -9.63
C PHE A 29 3.46 -15.15 -10.81
N VAL A 30 4.49 -16.01 -10.86
CA VAL A 30 4.72 -16.89 -12.01
C VAL A 30 4.44 -18.34 -11.67
N ALA A 31 3.60 -18.97 -12.49
CA ALA A 31 3.31 -20.39 -12.36
C ALA A 31 4.55 -21.23 -12.72
N PRO A 32 4.80 -22.37 -12.03
CA PRO A 32 5.99 -23.21 -12.25
C PRO A 32 6.23 -23.61 -13.71
N GLU A 33 5.17 -23.93 -14.45
CA GLU A 33 5.19 -24.28 -15.88
C GLU A 33 5.62 -23.12 -16.79
N SER A 34 5.54 -21.88 -16.30
CA SER A 34 5.99 -20.68 -17.01
C SER A 34 7.35 -20.18 -16.51
N SER A 35 8.04 -20.94 -15.65
CA SER A 35 9.33 -20.54 -15.06
C SER A 35 10.44 -20.24 -16.07
N TYR A 36 10.38 -20.84 -17.26
CA TYR A 36 11.34 -20.63 -18.36
C TYR A 36 10.84 -19.66 -19.44
N LYS A 37 9.65 -19.08 -19.28
CA LYS A 37 9.12 -18.09 -20.22
C LYS A 37 9.71 -16.70 -19.93
N MET A 38 9.70 -15.84 -20.95
CA MET A 38 10.06 -14.43 -20.78
C MET A 38 9.16 -13.75 -19.74
N GLU A 39 9.71 -12.73 -19.08
CA GLU A 39 8.97 -11.87 -18.16
C GLU A 39 9.32 -10.41 -18.46
N PRO A 40 8.33 -9.52 -18.59
CA PRO A 40 8.58 -8.11 -18.79
C PRO A 40 9.16 -7.46 -17.53
N PHE A 41 10.17 -6.63 -17.72
CA PHE A 41 10.75 -5.77 -16.69
C PHE A 41 10.55 -4.32 -17.11
N TYR A 42 10.14 -3.49 -16.16
CA TYR A 42 9.84 -2.09 -16.38
C TYR A 42 10.74 -1.22 -15.50
N PRO A 43 11.10 -0.01 -15.93
CA PRO A 43 11.78 0.95 -15.06
C PRO A 43 10.98 1.19 -13.79
N LEU A 44 11.67 1.26 -12.65
CA LEU A 44 11.10 1.60 -11.35
C LEU A 44 11.79 2.86 -10.84
N HIS A 45 11.47 3.97 -11.50
CA HIS A 45 12.09 5.27 -11.30
C HIS A 45 11.05 6.31 -10.91
N THR A 46 11.09 6.72 -9.65
CA THR A 46 10.17 7.72 -9.09
C THR A 46 10.76 9.13 -9.17
N PHE A 47 9.88 10.09 -9.43
CA PHE A 47 10.20 11.51 -9.51
C PHE A 47 9.47 12.29 -8.43
N VAL A 48 10.05 13.41 -8.00
CA VAL A 48 9.38 14.42 -7.17
C VAL A 48 9.11 15.67 -8.01
N CYS A 49 7.87 16.16 -7.97
CA CYS A 49 7.52 17.38 -8.69
C CYS A 49 8.07 18.63 -7.98
N ASN A 50 8.81 19.48 -8.70
CA ASN A 50 9.34 20.73 -8.15
C ASN A 50 8.25 21.74 -7.72
N SER A 51 7.07 21.68 -8.32
CA SER A 51 6.00 22.66 -8.09
C SER A 51 5.05 22.25 -6.95
N CYS A 52 4.60 20.99 -6.94
CA CYS A 52 3.62 20.52 -5.96
C CYS A 52 4.18 19.55 -4.91
N LEU A 53 5.42 19.08 -5.08
CA LEU A 53 6.11 18.11 -4.21
C LEU A 53 5.46 16.70 -4.19
N LEU A 54 4.55 16.42 -5.14
CA LEU A 54 4.01 15.08 -5.32
C LEU A 54 5.11 14.15 -5.85
N VAL A 55 5.35 13.07 -5.12
CA VAL A 55 6.20 11.96 -5.56
C VAL A 55 5.35 11.00 -6.37
N GLN A 56 5.86 10.57 -7.53
CA GLN A 56 5.10 9.75 -8.46
C GLN A 56 5.98 8.88 -9.35
N LEU A 57 5.36 7.85 -9.91
CA LEU A 57 5.92 6.91 -10.87
C LEU A 57 5.16 7.02 -12.19
N ASP A 58 5.83 6.77 -13.31
CA ASP A 58 5.18 6.64 -14.62
C ASP A 58 4.24 5.43 -14.67
N GLU A 59 3.33 5.44 -15.65
CA GLU A 59 2.43 4.33 -15.92
C GLU A 59 3.05 3.42 -16.98
N PHE A 60 3.51 2.25 -16.56
CA PHE A 60 4.12 1.27 -17.46
C PHE A 60 3.19 0.14 -17.86
N GLU A 61 2.07 -0.01 -17.15
CA GLU A 61 1.05 -1.02 -17.41
C GLU A 61 -0.34 -0.45 -17.09
N SER A 62 -1.34 -0.88 -17.85
CA SER A 62 -2.70 -0.38 -17.65
C SER A 62 -3.30 -0.90 -16.33
N PRO A 63 -4.09 -0.09 -15.60
CA PRO A 63 -4.82 -0.55 -14.42
C PRO A 63 -5.67 -1.79 -14.69
N GLN A 64 -6.23 -1.90 -15.89
CA GLN A 64 -7.02 -3.07 -16.30
C GLN A 64 -6.17 -4.34 -16.23
N ASN A 65 -4.94 -4.32 -16.73
CA ASN A 65 -4.06 -5.48 -16.70
C ASN A 65 -3.54 -5.80 -15.29
N ILE A 66 -3.32 -4.78 -14.46
CA ILE A 66 -2.89 -4.95 -13.06
C ILE A 66 -4.01 -5.57 -12.21
N PHE A 67 -5.25 -5.07 -12.36
CA PHE A 67 -6.36 -5.39 -11.45
C PHE A 67 -7.38 -6.39 -12.00
N HIS A 68 -7.17 -6.99 -13.19
CA HIS A 68 -8.12 -7.97 -13.77
C HIS A 68 -8.25 -9.26 -12.93
N ASN A 69 -7.14 -9.81 -12.43
CA ASN A 69 -7.14 -11.01 -11.58
C ASN A 69 -6.26 -10.76 -10.34
N TYR A 70 -6.84 -10.07 -9.37
CA TYR A 70 -6.11 -9.57 -8.21
C TYR A 70 -5.98 -10.65 -7.13
N LEU A 71 -4.75 -10.91 -6.66
CA LEU A 71 -4.45 -11.98 -5.70
C LEU A 71 -4.36 -11.49 -4.24
N TYR A 72 -4.66 -10.21 -4.01
CA TYR A 72 -4.66 -9.61 -2.67
C TYR A 72 -6.09 -9.52 -2.12
N PHE A 73 -6.32 -10.31 -1.07
CA PHE A 73 -7.59 -10.41 -0.35
C PHE A 73 -7.39 -9.88 1.06
N SER A 74 -8.05 -8.76 1.37
CA SER A 74 -7.86 -8.03 2.62
C SER A 74 -8.26 -8.84 3.86
N SER A 75 -9.24 -9.74 3.72
CA SER A 75 -9.75 -10.53 4.85
C SER A 75 -8.82 -11.61 5.39
N TYR A 76 -7.67 -11.88 4.77
CA TYR A 76 -6.68 -12.85 5.30
C TYR A 76 -5.82 -12.31 6.45
N SER A 77 -5.79 -10.99 6.67
CA SER A 77 -5.09 -10.39 7.80
C SER A 77 -6.06 -10.14 8.96
N SER A 78 -5.82 -10.78 10.10
CA SER A 78 -6.66 -10.62 11.29
C SER A 78 -6.51 -9.22 11.91
N SER A 79 -5.28 -8.70 11.90
CA SER A 79 -4.97 -7.33 12.32
C SER A 79 -5.67 -6.28 11.43
N TRP A 80 -5.74 -6.50 10.12
CA TRP A 80 -6.45 -5.62 9.20
C TRP A 80 -7.97 -5.64 9.39
N LEU A 81 -8.57 -6.81 9.66
CA LEU A 81 -9.99 -6.91 10.00
C LEU A 81 -10.32 -6.19 11.31
N LEU A 82 -9.45 -6.27 12.31
CA LEU A 82 -9.62 -5.53 13.57
C LEU A 82 -9.57 -4.01 13.32
N HIS A 83 -8.61 -3.54 12.54
CA HIS A 83 -8.51 -2.13 12.13
C HIS A 83 -9.77 -1.64 11.41
N ALA A 84 -10.28 -2.43 10.45
CA ALA A 84 -11.51 -2.13 9.73
C ALA A 84 -12.71 -2.02 10.67
N LYS A 85 -12.86 -2.96 11.61
CA LYS A 85 -13.94 -2.95 12.60
C LYS A 85 -13.88 -1.70 13.48
N GLN A 86 -12.71 -1.37 14.02
CA GLN A 86 -12.49 -0.20 14.87
C GLN A 86 -12.78 1.10 14.11
N TYR A 87 -12.37 1.17 12.84
CA TYR A 87 -12.71 2.28 11.96
C TYR A 87 -14.22 2.43 11.80
N VAL A 88 -14.96 1.35 11.52
CA VAL A 88 -16.41 1.41 11.36
C VAL A 88 -17.10 1.86 12.65
N GLU A 89 -16.71 1.32 13.81
CA GLU A 89 -17.24 1.73 15.11
C GLU A 89 -17.01 3.23 15.36
N MET A 90 -15.81 3.72 15.05
CA MET A 90 -15.48 5.15 15.13
C MET A 90 -16.34 5.96 14.17
N ALA A 91 -16.43 5.57 12.90
CA ALA A 91 -17.13 6.33 11.85
C ALA A 91 -18.63 6.44 12.14
N ILE A 92 -19.27 5.37 12.60
CA ILE A 92 -20.69 5.38 12.99
C ILE A 92 -20.93 6.40 14.09
N LYS A 93 -20.12 6.37 15.15
CA LYS A 93 -20.26 7.30 16.28
C LYS A 93 -19.92 8.73 15.89
N ARG A 94 -18.82 8.93 15.14
CA ARG A 94 -18.28 10.25 14.80
C ARG A 94 -19.19 11.02 13.84
N PHE A 95 -19.79 10.33 12.87
CA PHE A 95 -20.64 10.94 11.84
C PHE A 95 -22.14 10.72 12.09
N ASN A 96 -22.51 10.18 13.25
CA ASN A 96 -23.90 9.84 13.61
C ASN A 96 -24.60 9.02 12.52
N LEU A 97 -23.90 8.03 11.95
CA LEU A 97 -24.46 7.23 10.87
C LEU A 97 -25.58 6.34 11.40
N THR A 98 -26.66 6.25 10.64
CA THR A 98 -27.84 5.44 10.99
C THR A 98 -28.21 4.54 9.83
N LYS A 99 -29.26 3.71 10.01
CA LYS A 99 -29.87 2.92 8.93
C LYS A 99 -30.36 3.75 7.72
N HIS A 100 -30.46 5.07 7.87
CA HIS A 100 -30.84 6.00 6.80
C HIS A 100 -29.63 6.62 6.09
N SER A 101 -28.42 6.34 6.58
CA SER A 101 -27.16 6.77 5.98
C SER A 101 -26.72 5.79 4.88
N LYS A 102 -25.99 6.33 3.90
CA LYS A 102 -25.39 5.62 2.79
C LYS A 102 -23.87 5.70 2.87
N VAL A 103 -23.22 4.54 2.88
CA VAL A 103 -21.76 4.41 2.88
C VAL A 103 -21.29 3.81 1.56
N ILE A 104 -20.33 4.43 0.91
CA ILE A 104 -19.70 3.88 -0.31
C ILE A 104 -18.21 3.69 -0.06
N GLU A 105 -17.69 2.49 -0.33
CA GLU A 105 -16.25 2.21 -0.29
C GLU A 105 -15.70 2.06 -1.72
N ILE A 106 -14.66 2.84 -2.02
CA ILE A 106 -13.92 2.81 -3.28
C ILE A 106 -12.77 1.83 -3.17
N ALA A 107 -12.65 0.91 -4.13
CA ALA A 107 -11.78 -0.28 -4.08
C ALA A 107 -12.07 -1.15 -2.84
N SER A 108 -13.34 -1.54 -2.68
CA SER A 108 -13.85 -2.23 -1.50
C SER A 108 -13.34 -3.66 -1.29
N ASN A 109 -12.57 -4.19 -2.25
CA ASN A 109 -11.98 -5.51 -2.21
C ASN A 109 -13.04 -6.59 -1.89
N ASP A 110 -12.71 -7.57 -1.06
CA ASP A 110 -13.56 -8.73 -0.73
C ASP A 110 -14.68 -8.41 0.29
N GLY A 111 -14.99 -7.12 0.46
CA GLY A 111 -15.99 -6.58 1.38
C GLY A 111 -15.57 -6.60 2.85
N TYR A 112 -14.26 -6.67 3.13
CA TYR A 112 -13.71 -6.78 4.48
C TYR A 112 -14.19 -5.68 5.44
N LEU A 113 -14.41 -4.45 4.96
CA LEU A 113 -14.83 -3.30 5.77
C LEU A 113 -16.35 -3.12 5.76
N LEU A 114 -16.97 -3.09 4.57
CA LEU A 114 -18.43 -2.90 4.43
C LEU A 114 -19.27 -3.93 5.19
N GLN A 115 -18.75 -5.13 5.43
CA GLN A 115 -19.45 -6.13 6.26
C GLN A 115 -19.81 -5.61 7.67
N TYR A 116 -19.01 -4.71 8.24
CA TYR A 116 -19.25 -4.19 9.59
C TYR A 116 -20.33 -3.10 9.59
N PHE A 117 -20.39 -2.24 8.57
CA PHE A 117 -21.52 -1.32 8.39
C PHE A 117 -22.82 -2.07 8.14
N LYS A 118 -22.78 -3.13 7.34
CA LYS A 118 -23.95 -3.98 7.06
C LYS A 118 -24.51 -4.63 8.33
N LYS A 119 -23.66 -5.06 9.27
CA LYS A 119 -24.10 -5.62 10.58
C LYS A 119 -24.92 -4.62 11.39
N GLU A 120 -24.67 -3.33 11.23
CA GLU A 120 -25.40 -2.23 11.86
C GLU A 120 -26.61 -1.76 11.04
N ASN A 121 -27.00 -2.51 9.99
CA ASN A 121 -28.10 -2.20 9.07
C ASN A 121 -27.95 -0.85 8.32
N ILE A 122 -26.71 -0.43 8.06
CA ILE A 122 -26.41 0.77 7.28
C ILE A 122 -26.31 0.38 5.79
N GLU A 123 -26.91 1.18 4.91
CA GLU A 123 -26.86 0.92 3.46
C GLU A 123 -25.42 1.09 2.96
N THR A 124 -24.92 0.08 2.24
CA THR A 124 -23.53 0.03 1.77
C THR A 124 -23.45 -0.30 0.29
N LEU A 125 -22.43 0.26 -0.38
CA LEU A 125 -22.09 -0.07 -1.77
C LEU A 125 -20.57 -0.09 -1.93
N GLY A 126 -20.04 -1.19 -2.44
CA GLY A 126 -18.65 -1.29 -2.86
C GLY A 126 -18.47 -0.93 -4.33
N ILE A 127 -17.31 -0.38 -4.68
CA ILE A 127 -16.83 -0.24 -6.06
C ILE A 127 -15.49 -0.97 -6.15
N GLU A 128 -15.39 -2.03 -6.94
CA GLU A 128 -14.20 -2.87 -7.00
C GLU A 128 -13.96 -3.36 -8.45
N PRO A 129 -12.87 -2.96 -9.12
CA PRO A 129 -12.61 -3.38 -10.49
C PRO A 129 -12.27 -4.88 -10.62
N ALA A 130 -11.66 -5.49 -9.60
CA ALA A 130 -11.24 -6.89 -9.63
C ALA A 130 -12.44 -7.84 -9.44
N LYS A 131 -12.98 -8.35 -10.56
CA LYS A 131 -14.18 -9.19 -10.58
C LYS A 131 -14.09 -10.39 -9.62
N ASN A 132 -12.95 -11.10 -9.63
CA ASN A 132 -12.72 -12.27 -8.78
C ASN A 132 -12.83 -11.94 -7.28
N VAL A 133 -12.40 -10.75 -6.88
CA VAL A 133 -12.47 -10.25 -5.51
C VAL A 133 -13.87 -9.74 -5.17
N ALA A 134 -14.47 -8.93 -6.06
CA ALA A 134 -15.82 -8.39 -5.90
C ALA A 134 -16.89 -9.50 -5.75
N GLU A 135 -16.73 -10.62 -6.46
CA GLU A 135 -17.62 -11.78 -6.34
C GLU A 135 -17.65 -12.36 -4.91
N ILE A 136 -16.55 -12.26 -4.15
CA ILE A 136 -16.52 -12.70 -2.74
C ILE A 136 -17.38 -11.76 -1.89
N ALA A 137 -17.29 -10.44 -2.10
CA ALA A 137 -18.12 -9.45 -1.40
C ALA A 137 -19.61 -9.68 -1.69
N ILE A 138 -19.95 -9.89 -2.97
CA ILE A 138 -21.33 -10.15 -3.41
C ILE A 138 -21.88 -11.43 -2.79
N LYS A 139 -21.09 -12.51 -2.71
CA LYS A 139 -21.49 -13.76 -2.03
C LYS A 139 -21.73 -13.59 -0.52
N LYS A 140 -21.06 -12.63 0.13
CA LYS A 140 -21.34 -12.20 1.52
C LYS A 140 -22.57 -11.27 1.62
N GLY A 141 -23.26 -11.04 0.49
CA GLY A 141 -24.41 -10.16 0.35
C GLY A 141 -24.05 -8.67 0.46
N ILE A 142 -22.82 -8.28 0.13
CA ILE A 142 -22.39 -6.87 0.09
C ILE A 142 -22.53 -6.39 -1.35
N PRO A 143 -23.47 -5.46 -1.65
CA PRO A 143 -23.62 -4.93 -3.01
C PRO A 143 -22.31 -4.31 -3.49
N THR A 144 -21.83 -4.73 -4.66
CA THR A 144 -20.55 -4.26 -5.22
C THR A 144 -20.69 -4.02 -6.72
N HIS A 145 -20.36 -2.82 -7.19
CA HIS A 145 -20.20 -2.53 -8.61
C HIS A 145 -18.82 -2.96 -9.08
N VAL A 146 -18.79 -3.90 -10.02
CA VAL A 146 -17.54 -4.36 -10.64
C VAL A 146 -17.09 -3.35 -11.69
N ASN A 147 -16.40 -2.29 -11.27
CA ASN A 147 -15.92 -1.23 -12.16
C ASN A 147 -14.78 -0.43 -11.52
N PHE A 148 -14.01 0.28 -12.35
CA PHE A 148 -13.12 1.33 -11.86
C PHE A 148 -13.93 2.54 -11.41
N PHE A 149 -13.48 3.19 -10.34
CA PHE A 149 -14.06 4.46 -9.92
C PHE A 149 -13.63 5.59 -10.84
N SER A 150 -14.58 6.43 -11.22
CA SER A 150 -14.39 7.61 -12.05
C SER A 150 -15.46 8.65 -11.73
N ASN A 151 -15.23 9.89 -12.17
CA ASN A 151 -16.24 10.94 -12.02
C ASN A 151 -17.53 10.61 -12.79
N ASP A 152 -17.41 9.97 -13.95
CA ASP A 152 -18.59 9.58 -14.74
C ASP A 152 -19.40 8.45 -14.11
N LEU A 153 -18.75 7.53 -13.37
CA LEU A 153 -19.46 6.57 -12.54
C LEU A 153 -20.13 7.27 -11.35
N ALA A 154 -19.41 8.19 -10.67
CA ALA A 154 -19.94 8.93 -9.53
C ALA A 154 -21.25 9.66 -9.85
N LYS A 155 -21.38 10.28 -11.04
CA LYS A 155 -22.61 10.96 -11.50
C LYS A 155 -23.84 10.04 -11.62
N LYS A 156 -23.63 8.74 -11.77
CA LYS A 156 -24.68 7.73 -11.97
C LYS A 156 -25.10 7.05 -10.66
N LEU A 157 -24.38 7.30 -9.57
CA LEU A 157 -24.61 6.70 -8.27
C LEU A 157 -25.35 7.68 -7.34
N PRO A 158 -26.16 7.17 -6.40
CA PRO A 158 -26.71 8.01 -5.34
C PRO A 158 -25.58 8.56 -4.45
N GLN A 159 -25.69 9.82 -4.04
CA GLN A 159 -24.71 10.44 -3.17
C GLN A 159 -24.65 9.77 -1.79
N ALA A 160 -23.46 9.77 -1.18
CA ALA A 160 -23.17 9.11 0.09
C ALA A 160 -22.99 10.11 1.24
N ASP A 161 -23.39 9.68 2.45
CA ASP A 161 -23.09 10.38 3.70
C ASP A 161 -21.63 10.16 4.11
N LEU A 162 -21.09 8.97 3.81
CA LEU A 162 -19.68 8.62 4.01
C LEU A 162 -19.12 7.94 2.77
N ILE A 163 -17.98 8.46 2.30
CA ILE A 163 -17.15 7.78 1.30
C ILE A 163 -15.86 7.30 1.98
N VAL A 164 -15.49 6.05 1.74
CA VAL A 164 -14.27 5.43 2.28
C VAL A 164 -13.34 5.07 1.12
N ALA A 165 -12.08 5.48 1.21
CA ALA A 165 -11.06 5.16 0.21
C ALA A 165 -9.76 4.75 0.93
N ASN A 166 -9.67 3.48 1.33
CA ASN A 166 -8.51 2.96 2.05
C ASN A 166 -7.50 2.34 1.08
N ASN A 167 -6.25 2.81 1.14
CA ASN A 167 -5.11 2.29 0.38
C ASN A 167 -5.35 2.18 -1.13
N VAL A 168 -6.17 3.06 -1.70
CA VAL A 168 -6.45 3.11 -3.13
C VAL A 168 -5.85 4.33 -3.81
N LEU A 169 -5.72 5.46 -3.09
CA LEU A 169 -5.33 6.74 -3.69
C LEU A 169 -3.96 6.67 -4.41
N ALA A 170 -3.01 5.92 -3.85
CA ALA A 170 -1.69 5.69 -4.47
C ALA A 170 -1.77 4.90 -5.80
N HIS A 171 -2.83 4.13 -6.00
CA HIS A 171 -3.06 3.28 -7.18
C HIS A 171 -3.86 3.96 -8.30
N VAL A 172 -4.13 5.26 -8.17
CA VAL A 172 -4.93 6.02 -9.13
C VAL A 172 -4.01 6.76 -10.12
N PRO A 173 -3.95 6.37 -11.40
CA PRO A 173 -3.16 7.09 -12.38
C PRO A 173 -3.78 8.45 -12.78
N ASN A 174 -5.11 8.52 -12.91
CA ASN A 174 -5.85 9.74 -13.21
C ASN A 174 -6.39 10.38 -11.92
N LEU A 175 -5.50 11.10 -11.23
CA LEU A 175 -5.79 11.69 -9.93
C LEU A 175 -6.92 12.72 -9.98
N HIS A 176 -7.00 13.51 -11.06
CA HIS A 176 -8.06 14.52 -11.21
C HIS A 176 -9.45 13.91 -11.34
N ASP A 177 -9.60 12.87 -12.16
CA ASP A 177 -10.90 12.21 -12.34
C ASP A 177 -11.37 11.54 -11.05
N PHE A 178 -10.46 10.88 -10.33
CA PHE A 178 -10.77 10.25 -9.05
C PHE A 178 -11.23 11.26 -8.00
N VAL A 179 -10.47 12.34 -7.78
CA VAL A 179 -10.81 13.34 -6.76
C VAL A 179 -12.07 14.13 -7.15
N ALA A 180 -12.28 14.41 -8.44
CA ALA A 180 -13.54 14.97 -8.94
C ALA A 180 -14.73 14.03 -8.66
N GLY A 181 -14.56 12.74 -8.89
CA GLY A 181 -15.58 11.74 -8.58
C GLY A 181 -15.92 11.67 -7.10
N LEU A 182 -14.92 11.73 -6.20
CA LEU A 182 -15.15 11.79 -4.75
C LEU A 182 -16.03 12.99 -4.38
N LYS A 183 -15.72 14.16 -4.92
CA LYS A 183 -16.53 15.38 -4.71
C LYS A 183 -17.96 15.20 -5.21
N THR A 184 -18.14 14.69 -6.43
CA THR A 184 -19.47 14.51 -7.03
C THR A 184 -20.32 13.51 -6.26
N LEU A 185 -19.72 12.44 -5.77
CA LEU A 185 -20.41 11.38 -5.03
C LEU A 185 -20.77 11.79 -3.58
N LEU A 186 -20.11 12.81 -3.02
CA LEU A 186 -20.31 13.22 -1.63
C LEU A 186 -21.56 14.10 -1.49
N LYS A 187 -22.44 13.78 -0.52
CA LYS A 187 -23.53 14.68 -0.12
C LYS A 187 -22.98 16.01 0.41
N GLN A 188 -23.81 17.05 0.45
CA GLN A 188 -23.42 18.38 0.91
C GLN A 188 -22.81 18.37 2.34
N ASP A 189 -23.40 17.58 3.24
CA ASP A 189 -22.95 17.43 4.63
C ASP A 189 -22.19 16.11 4.88
N GLY A 190 -21.79 15.42 3.80
CA GLY A 190 -21.06 14.16 3.89
C GLY A 190 -19.58 14.34 4.24
N THR A 191 -18.95 13.23 4.63
CA THR A 191 -17.49 13.16 4.84
C THR A 191 -16.86 12.09 3.97
N ILE A 192 -15.68 12.39 3.42
CA ILE A 192 -14.79 11.41 2.80
C ILE A 192 -13.70 11.07 3.82
N THR A 193 -13.41 9.79 3.94
CA THR A 193 -12.24 9.29 4.67
C THR A 193 -11.29 8.65 3.68
N ILE A 194 -10.01 9.03 3.76
CA ILE A 194 -8.97 8.47 2.90
C ILE A 194 -7.83 8.00 3.80
N GLU A 195 -7.49 6.72 3.71
CA GLU A 195 -6.33 6.13 4.38
C GLU A 195 -5.23 5.83 3.36
N PHE A 196 -4.00 6.29 3.61
CA PHE A 196 -2.88 6.07 2.71
C PHE A 196 -1.53 6.08 3.46
N PRO A 197 -0.51 5.34 2.97
CA PRO A 197 0.84 5.38 3.54
C PRO A 197 1.43 6.78 3.54
N HIS A 198 2.03 7.18 4.66
CA HIS A 198 2.56 8.52 4.85
C HIS A 198 3.95 8.67 4.24
N LEU A 199 4.13 9.61 3.31
CA LEU A 199 5.44 9.86 2.68
C LEU A 199 6.55 10.20 3.69
N LEU A 200 6.23 10.90 4.78
CA LEU A 200 7.21 11.18 5.85
C LEU A 200 7.78 9.88 6.42
N ASN A 201 6.91 8.90 6.68
CA ASN A 201 7.31 7.60 7.20
C ASN A 201 8.09 6.79 6.16
N LEU A 202 7.71 6.85 4.89
CA LEU A 202 8.49 6.24 3.81
C LEU A 202 9.93 6.73 3.82
N ILE A 203 10.14 8.04 3.92
CA ILE A 203 11.47 8.66 3.94
C ILE A 203 12.21 8.36 5.25
N SER A 204 11.54 8.56 6.39
CA SER A 204 12.13 8.41 7.73
C SER A 204 12.56 6.98 8.02
N PHE A 205 11.73 6.01 7.61
CA PHE A 205 11.94 4.59 7.85
C PHE A 205 12.43 3.84 6.61
N LYS A 206 12.94 4.55 5.59
CA LYS A 206 13.55 3.95 4.39
C LYS A 206 12.68 2.86 3.75
N GLN A 207 11.36 3.05 3.71
CA GLN A 207 10.39 2.06 3.23
C GLN A 207 10.34 2.01 1.70
N PHE A 208 11.50 1.98 1.06
CA PHE A 208 11.66 2.02 -0.39
C PHE A 208 10.99 0.83 -1.08
N ASP A 209 10.84 -0.28 -0.35
CA ASP A 209 10.19 -1.48 -0.83
C ASP A 209 8.69 -1.27 -1.06
N THR A 210 8.09 -0.23 -0.47
CA THR A 210 6.72 0.20 -0.79
C THR A 210 6.60 0.90 -2.15
N ILE A 211 7.70 1.09 -2.87
CA ILE A 211 7.72 1.63 -4.23
C ILE A 211 7.64 0.47 -5.23
N TYR A 212 6.54 0.40 -5.97
CA TYR A 212 6.31 -0.58 -7.05
C TYR A 212 5.32 -0.03 -8.08
N HIS A 213 5.25 -0.64 -9.25
CA HIS A 213 4.50 -0.15 -10.42
C HIS A 213 3.02 0.14 -10.20
N GLU A 214 2.39 -0.48 -9.19
CA GLU A 214 0.99 -0.26 -8.88
C GLU A 214 0.77 0.97 -7.99
N HIS A 215 1.83 1.50 -7.35
CA HIS A 215 1.83 2.76 -6.61
C HIS A 215 2.32 3.90 -7.50
N PHE A 216 1.38 4.55 -8.17
CA PHE A 216 1.64 5.68 -9.06
C PHE A 216 1.97 6.98 -8.32
N SER A 217 1.56 7.13 -7.06
CA SER A 217 1.72 8.37 -6.28
C SER A 217 1.97 8.10 -4.79
N TYR A 218 2.79 8.95 -4.16
CA TYR A 218 3.14 8.88 -2.74
C TYR A 218 2.90 10.25 -2.10
N PHE A 219 2.08 10.27 -1.04
CA PHE A 219 1.48 11.50 -0.54
C PHE A 219 2.03 11.91 0.83
N SER A 220 2.44 13.16 0.93
CA SER A 220 2.44 13.93 2.17
C SER A 220 1.08 14.63 2.34
N LEU A 221 0.74 15.05 3.55
CA LEU A 221 -0.44 15.88 3.81
C LEU A 221 -0.35 17.20 3.03
N ILE A 222 0.82 17.85 2.97
CA ILE A 222 1.06 19.07 2.19
C ILE A 222 0.69 18.88 0.71
N SER A 223 1.19 17.80 0.09
CA SER A 223 0.94 17.53 -1.33
C SER A 223 -0.54 17.20 -1.60
N LEU A 224 -1.17 16.38 -0.75
CA LEU A 224 -2.56 15.98 -0.90
C LEU A 224 -3.53 17.13 -0.61
N GLN A 225 -3.20 18.03 0.33
CA GLN A 225 -3.99 19.23 0.60
C GLN A 225 -4.12 20.10 -0.66
N LYS A 226 -3.04 20.26 -1.44
CA LYS A 226 -3.09 20.99 -2.73
C LYS A 226 -4.01 20.29 -3.73
N VAL A 227 -3.90 18.97 -3.85
CA VAL A 227 -4.74 18.16 -4.75
C VAL A 227 -6.22 18.32 -4.39
N LEU A 228 -6.60 18.12 -3.13
CA LEU A 228 -7.98 18.21 -2.69
C LEU A 228 -8.54 19.63 -2.83
N SER A 229 -7.76 20.64 -2.45
CA SER A 229 -8.18 22.05 -2.51
C SER A 229 -8.46 22.50 -3.94
N TYR A 230 -7.67 22.02 -4.91
CA TYR A 230 -7.92 22.26 -6.34
C TYR A 230 -9.30 21.76 -6.79
N HIS A 231 -9.81 20.68 -6.18
CA HIS A 231 -11.14 20.14 -6.46
C HIS A 231 -12.23 20.69 -5.53
N HIS A 232 -11.97 21.75 -4.76
CA HIS A 232 -12.88 22.30 -3.75
C HIS A 232 -13.29 21.28 -2.68
N LEU A 233 -12.34 20.46 -2.26
CA LEU A 233 -12.41 19.63 -1.07
C LEU A 233 -11.40 20.14 -0.05
N GLN A 234 -11.67 19.98 1.24
CA GLN A 234 -10.78 20.43 2.30
C GLN A 234 -10.61 19.36 3.38
N ILE A 235 -9.39 19.24 3.88
CA ILE A 235 -9.05 18.36 5.00
C ILE A 235 -9.48 19.06 6.29
N VAL A 236 -10.39 18.44 7.05
CA VAL A 236 -10.92 18.99 8.30
C VAL A 236 -10.30 18.35 9.54
N ASP A 237 -9.78 17.13 9.43
CA ASP A 237 -9.04 16.45 10.51
C ASP A 237 -8.11 15.39 9.92
N VAL A 238 -7.16 14.90 10.72
CA VAL A 238 -6.23 13.84 10.35
C VAL A 238 -5.83 13.00 11.56
N GLU A 239 -5.69 11.70 11.34
CA GLU A 239 -5.19 10.71 12.30
C GLU A 239 -3.93 10.05 11.74
N GLU A 240 -2.89 9.92 12.58
CA GLU A 240 -1.73 9.08 12.28
C GLU A 240 -2.03 7.64 12.71
N LEU A 241 -1.72 6.68 11.83
CA LEU A 241 -1.99 5.26 12.01
C LEU A 241 -0.68 4.46 11.88
N SER A 242 -0.58 3.34 12.60
CA SER A 242 0.57 2.42 12.47
C SER A 242 0.44 1.46 11.29
N THR A 243 -0.72 1.44 10.62
CA THR A 243 -0.99 0.55 9.49
C THR A 243 -0.01 0.79 8.34
N HIS A 244 0.34 -0.31 7.65
CA HIS A 244 1.24 -0.29 6.48
C HIS A 244 2.60 0.40 6.69
N GLY A 245 3.11 0.45 7.93
CA GLY A 245 4.39 1.10 8.25
C GLY A 245 4.27 2.58 8.61
N GLY A 246 3.04 3.07 8.78
CA GLY A 246 2.77 4.48 9.02
C GLY A 246 1.87 5.04 7.93
N SER A 247 0.63 5.32 8.28
CA SER A 247 -0.37 5.85 7.36
C SER A 247 -1.03 7.07 7.96
N LEU A 248 -1.64 7.88 7.09
CA LEU A 248 -2.56 8.92 7.50
C LEU A 248 -3.97 8.48 7.17
N ARG A 249 -4.92 8.77 8.06
CA ARG A 249 -6.33 8.84 7.74
C ARG A 249 -6.78 10.28 7.80
N ILE A 250 -7.18 10.82 6.66
CA ILE A 250 -7.70 12.18 6.56
C ILE A 250 -9.23 12.16 6.50
N PHE A 251 -9.82 13.22 7.04
CA PHE A 251 -11.25 13.49 6.99
C PHE A 251 -11.46 14.71 6.11
N VAL A 252 -12.27 14.57 5.07
CA VAL A 252 -12.38 15.55 4.00
C VAL A 252 -13.85 15.87 3.75
N ASN A 253 -14.17 17.16 3.70
CA ASN A 253 -15.51 17.65 3.35
C ASN A 253 -15.43 18.55 2.12
N HIS A 254 -16.58 19.00 1.61
CA HIS A 254 -16.63 20.11 0.67
C HIS A 254 -15.95 21.36 1.26
N LEU A 255 -15.26 22.12 0.39
CA LEU A 255 -14.66 23.40 0.77
C LEU A 255 -15.75 24.38 1.21
N SER A 256 -15.65 24.85 2.44
CA SER A 256 -16.57 25.81 3.06
C SER A 256 -15.83 26.64 4.10
N ALA A 257 -16.03 27.96 4.05
CA ALA A 257 -15.46 28.90 5.02
C ALA A 257 -16.01 28.70 6.45
N GLN A 258 -17.10 27.95 6.61
CA GLN A 258 -17.72 27.66 7.90
C GLN A 258 -17.20 26.36 8.54
N SER A 259 -16.42 25.56 7.82
CA SER A 259 -15.93 24.30 8.38
C SER A 259 -14.86 24.56 9.44
N THR A 260 -14.98 23.84 10.56
CA THR A 260 -13.95 23.85 11.60
C THR A 260 -12.82 22.89 11.21
N ILE A 261 -11.61 23.42 11.06
CA ILE A 261 -10.40 22.62 10.85
C ILE A 261 -9.82 22.27 12.21
N HIS A 262 -9.67 20.97 12.49
CA HIS A 262 -9.06 20.50 13.73
C HIS A 262 -7.57 20.83 13.81
N SER A 263 -7.10 21.11 15.03
CA SER A 263 -5.67 21.43 15.28
C SER A 263 -4.70 20.33 14.85
N ASN A 264 -5.15 19.09 14.71
CA ASN A 264 -4.34 17.97 14.22
C ASN A 264 -3.82 18.21 12.79
N VAL A 265 -4.61 18.88 11.93
CA VAL A 265 -4.19 19.21 10.57
C VAL A 265 -2.99 20.14 10.60
N THR A 266 -3.06 21.23 11.37
CA THR A 266 -1.95 22.18 11.52
C THR A 266 -0.72 21.53 12.16
N LYS A 267 -0.92 20.70 13.20
CA LYS A 267 0.18 19.97 13.84
C LYS A 267 0.90 19.04 12.86
N LEU A 268 0.15 18.30 12.05
CA LEU A 268 0.75 17.38 11.08
C LEU A 268 1.47 18.12 9.95
N ILE A 269 0.89 19.21 9.44
CA ILE A 269 1.58 20.07 8.46
C ILE A 269 2.88 20.60 9.04
N GLN A 270 2.87 21.10 10.28
CA GLN A 270 4.11 21.58 10.92
C GLN A 270 5.14 20.47 11.07
N LYS A 271 4.73 19.25 11.45
CA LYS A 271 5.61 18.08 11.49
C LYS A 271 6.24 17.78 10.13
N GLU A 272 5.50 17.92 9.05
CA GLU A 272 6.03 17.73 7.69
C GLU A 272 7.02 18.83 7.29
N VAL A 273 6.72 20.10 7.63
CA VAL A 273 7.63 21.25 7.42
C VAL A 273 8.91 21.10 8.23
N ASP A 274 8.81 20.72 9.51
CA ASP A 274 9.98 20.50 10.37
C ASP A 274 10.88 19.36 9.86
N HIS A 275 10.30 18.39 9.13
CA HIS A 275 11.03 17.33 8.44
C HIS A 275 11.57 17.75 7.06
N GLY A 276 11.21 18.94 6.58
CA GLY A 276 11.63 19.50 5.30
C GLY A 276 10.84 19.01 4.09
N LEU A 277 9.64 18.43 4.27
CA LEU A 277 8.79 17.97 3.16
C LEU A 277 8.14 19.11 2.36
N ASP A 278 8.31 20.35 2.78
CA ASP A 278 7.99 21.57 2.02
C ASP A 278 9.15 22.05 1.13
N THR A 279 10.31 21.36 1.19
CA THR A 279 11.51 21.68 0.39
C THR A 279 11.98 20.48 -0.41
N LEU A 280 12.63 20.72 -1.56
CA LEU A 280 13.09 19.65 -2.45
C LEU A 280 14.25 18.83 -1.85
N ASP A 281 15.11 19.44 -1.05
CA ASP A 281 16.35 18.83 -0.54
C ASP A 281 16.10 17.54 0.25
N CYS A 282 15.02 17.50 1.04
CA CYS A 282 14.62 16.31 1.81
C CYS A 282 14.44 15.08 0.91
N TYR A 283 13.86 15.28 -0.27
CA TYR A 283 13.57 14.24 -1.25
C TYR A 283 14.83 13.74 -1.96
N LEU A 284 15.73 14.65 -2.34
CA LEU A 284 16.94 14.33 -3.10
C LEU A 284 17.97 13.52 -2.28
N LEU A 285 17.92 13.62 -0.95
CA LEU A 285 18.80 12.86 -0.06
C LEU A 285 18.37 11.40 0.14
N PHE A 286 17.14 11.04 -0.26
CA PHE A 286 16.58 9.72 0.02
C PHE A 286 17.34 8.60 -0.71
N SER A 287 17.67 8.81 -1.99
CA SER A 287 18.38 7.81 -2.82
C SER A 287 19.69 7.32 -2.19
N LYS A 288 20.54 8.22 -1.69
CA LYS A 288 21.81 7.85 -1.02
C LYS A 288 21.58 6.98 0.22
N ARG A 289 20.51 7.23 0.98
CA ARG A 289 20.17 6.42 2.17
C ARG A 289 19.75 5.00 1.77
N ILE A 290 19.06 4.86 0.65
CA ILE A 290 18.61 3.57 0.13
C ILE A 290 19.76 2.77 -0.48
N GLU A 291 20.68 3.42 -1.21
CA GLU A 291 21.90 2.78 -1.70
C GLU A 291 22.74 2.20 -0.57
N GLN A 292 22.93 2.97 0.51
CA GLN A 292 23.66 2.48 1.69
C GLN A 292 22.93 1.32 2.38
N LEU A 293 21.60 1.38 2.47
CA LEU A 293 20.81 0.29 3.02
C LEU A 293 20.96 -0.99 2.19
N LYS A 294 20.90 -0.90 0.84
CA LYS A 294 21.14 -2.02 -0.07
C LYS A 294 22.51 -2.65 0.15
N ILE A 295 23.57 -1.84 0.29
CA ILE A 295 24.92 -2.34 0.57
C ILE A 295 24.94 -3.14 1.88
N ASN A 296 24.32 -2.61 2.94
CA ASN A 296 24.31 -3.29 4.24
C ASN A 296 23.51 -4.61 4.16
N ILE A 297 22.38 -4.62 3.45
CA ILE A 297 21.57 -5.84 3.27
C ILE A 297 22.41 -6.90 2.56
N LEU A 298 23.04 -6.55 1.44
CA LEU A 298 23.86 -7.48 0.68
C LEU A 298 25.03 -8.04 1.51
N LYS A 299 25.70 -7.21 2.31
CA LYS A 299 26.75 -7.67 3.24
C LYS A 299 26.25 -8.75 4.18
N PHE A 300 25.10 -8.52 4.83
CA PHE A 300 24.50 -9.51 5.73
C PHE A 300 24.23 -10.85 5.02
N PHE A 301 23.62 -10.82 3.83
CA PHE A 301 23.31 -12.03 3.07
C PHE A 301 24.56 -12.79 2.62
N ILE A 302 25.61 -12.07 2.20
CA ILE A 302 26.90 -12.65 1.82
C ILE A 302 27.58 -13.31 3.04
N GLU A 303 27.62 -12.62 4.18
CA GLU A 303 28.21 -13.14 5.42
C GLU A 303 27.46 -14.38 5.94
N ALA A 304 26.13 -14.32 5.97
CA ALA A 304 25.30 -15.45 6.35
C ALA A 304 25.55 -16.66 5.44
N LYS A 305 25.65 -16.43 4.11
CA LYS A 305 25.95 -17.50 3.15
C LYS A 305 27.34 -18.10 3.35
N ALA A 306 28.36 -17.27 3.60
CA ALA A 306 29.73 -17.72 3.89
C ALA A 306 29.81 -18.59 5.16
N LEU A 307 28.92 -18.33 6.13
CA LEU A 307 28.76 -19.13 7.34
C LEU A 307 27.82 -20.35 7.15
N ASN A 308 27.44 -20.67 5.90
CA ASN A 308 26.50 -21.74 5.54
C ASN A 308 25.13 -21.62 6.24
N LYS A 309 24.71 -20.41 6.57
CA LYS A 309 23.40 -20.15 7.19
C LYS A 309 22.29 -20.20 6.15
N GLN A 310 21.17 -20.84 6.51
CA GLN A 310 19.98 -20.87 5.67
C GLN A 310 19.06 -19.70 6.01
N ILE A 311 18.78 -18.86 5.00
CA ILE A 311 17.78 -17.80 5.08
C ILE A 311 16.57 -18.19 4.21
N ILE A 312 15.37 -18.05 4.78
CA ILE A 312 14.10 -18.20 4.06
C ILE A 312 13.24 -16.95 4.26
N GLY A 313 12.30 -16.70 3.35
CA GLY A 313 11.33 -15.63 3.48
C GLY A 313 10.08 -16.06 4.25
N TYR A 314 9.47 -15.13 4.96
CA TYR A 314 8.08 -15.22 5.40
C TYR A 314 7.28 -14.13 4.69
N GLY A 315 6.16 -14.51 4.08
CA GLY A 315 5.28 -13.70 3.24
C GLY A 315 5.78 -13.54 1.81
N ALA A 316 4.85 -13.34 0.88
CA ALA A 316 5.11 -12.94 -0.50
C ALA A 316 4.34 -11.65 -0.85
N PRO A 317 4.58 -10.52 -0.14
CA PRO A 317 3.93 -9.25 -0.45
C PRO A 317 4.59 -8.57 -1.67
N ALA A 318 3.84 -7.70 -2.35
CA ALA A 318 4.35 -6.87 -3.45
C ALA A 318 5.66 -6.16 -3.08
N LYS A 319 5.69 -5.48 -1.92
CA LYS A 319 6.89 -4.80 -1.43
C LYS A 319 8.11 -5.71 -1.24
N GLY A 320 7.88 -6.96 -0.83
CA GLY A 320 8.95 -7.95 -0.72
C GLY A 320 9.61 -8.22 -2.07
N ASN A 321 8.83 -8.20 -3.16
CA ASN A 321 9.37 -8.36 -4.50
C ASN A 321 10.20 -7.15 -4.93
N THR A 322 9.82 -5.91 -4.58
CA THR A 322 10.68 -4.73 -4.79
C THR A 322 12.01 -4.89 -4.06
N LEU A 323 11.99 -5.20 -2.75
CA LEU A 323 13.18 -5.39 -1.94
C LEU A 323 14.15 -6.41 -2.57
N LEU A 324 13.63 -7.59 -2.91
CA LEU A 324 14.43 -8.69 -3.42
C LEU A 324 15.00 -8.39 -4.82
N ASN A 325 14.20 -7.82 -5.73
CA ASN A 325 14.67 -7.46 -7.07
C ASN A 325 15.70 -6.32 -7.02
N TYR A 326 15.43 -5.24 -6.28
CA TYR A 326 16.37 -4.12 -6.16
C TYR A 326 17.70 -4.53 -5.53
N CYS A 327 17.66 -5.38 -4.49
CA CYS A 327 18.87 -5.86 -3.84
C CYS A 327 19.57 -6.99 -4.62
N GLY A 328 18.93 -7.58 -5.64
CA GLY A 328 19.49 -8.73 -6.36
C GLY A 328 19.57 -9.99 -5.51
N ILE A 329 18.60 -10.21 -4.62
CA ILE A 329 18.55 -11.36 -3.71
C ILE A 329 17.76 -12.48 -4.39
N GLY A 330 18.49 -13.41 -5.03
CA GLY A 330 17.92 -14.58 -5.70
C GLY A 330 17.91 -15.84 -4.82
N LYS A 331 17.67 -16.99 -5.47
CA LYS A 331 17.59 -18.32 -4.85
C LYS A 331 18.87 -18.76 -4.16
N GLU A 332 20.00 -18.21 -4.58
CA GLU A 332 21.32 -18.42 -3.99
C GLU A 332 21.40 -17.91 -2.55
N PHE A 333 20.63 -16.87 -2.24
CA PHE A 333 20.55 -16.21 -0.94
C PHE A 333 19.29 -16.59 -0.15
N LEU A 334 18.13 -16.67 -0.82
CA LEU A 334 16.83 -16.96 -0.21
C LEU A 334 16.22 -18.24 -0.82
N ALA A 335 16.27 -19.35 -0.09
CA ALA A 335 15.94 -20.66 -0.67
C ALA A 335 14.47 -20.80 -1.12
N TYR A 336 13.56 -20.22 -0.34
CA TYR A 336 12.12 -20.13 -0.63
C TYR A 336 11.50 -19.06 0.28
N THR A 337 10.27 -18.66 -0.01
CA THR A 337 9.42 -17.93 0.94
C THR A 337 8.18 -18.75 1.29
N VAL A 338 7.57 -18.52 2.46
CA VAL A 338 6.26 -19.08 2.79
C VAL A 338 5.17 -18.02 2.75
N ASP A 339 3.93 -18.37 2.42
CA ASP A 339 2.80 -17.42 2.53
C ASP A 339 1.55 -18.18 3.02
N LYS A 340 0.75 -17.53 3.89
CA LYS A 340 -0.50 -18.10 4.38
C LYS A 340 -1.58 -18.18 3.30
N ASN A 341 -1.56 -17.29 2.32
CA ASN A 341 -2.55 -17.25 1.25
C ASN A 341 -2.35 -18.48 0.33
N PRO A 342 -3.29 -19.43 0.31
CA PRO A 342 -3.15 -20.64 -0.50
C PRO A 342 -3.09 -20.34 -2.00
N HIS A 343 -3.66 -19.23 -2.46
CA HIS A 343 -3.62 -18.82 -3.87
C HIS A 343 -2.21 -18.41 -4.33
N LYS A 344 -1.30 -18.08 -3.40
CA LYS A 344 0.11 -17.77 -3.72
C LYS A 344 1.00 -19.01 -3.62
N GLN A 345 0.62 -20.01 -2.85
CA GLN A 345 1.42 -21.21 -2.65
C GLN A 345 1.63 -21.94 -3.99
N HIS A 346 2.81 -22.55 -4.14
CA HIS A 346 3.27 -23.22 -5.37
C HIS A 346 3.59 -22.30 -6.56
N LEU A 347 3.36 -20.99 -6.45
CA LEU A 347 3.84 -20.01 -7.44
C LEU A 347 5.29 -19.61 -7.15
N LEU A 348 5.86 -18.83 -8.07
CA LEU A 348 7.19 -18.23 -7.97
C LEU A 348 7.06 -16.71 -7.85
N LEU A 349 7.96 -16.09 -7.07
CA LEU A 349 8.06 -14.63 -7.01
C LEU A 349 8.45 -14.04 -8.39
N PRO A 350 7.90 -12.88 -8.76
CA PRO A 350 8.26 -12.19 -10.00
C PRO A 350 9.73 -11.76 -9.97
N GLY A 351 10.44 -11.99 -11.07
CA GLY A 351 11.86 -11.66 -11.24
C GLY A 351 12.79 -12.69 -10.59
N THR A 352 12.80 -12.78 -9.27
CA THR A 352 13.74 -13.66 -8.53
C THR A 352 13.41 -15.15 -8.64
N ARG A 353 12.17 -15.48 -9.05
CA ARG A 353 11.66 -16.86 -9.21
C ARG A 353 11.71 -17.70 -7.93
N ILE A 354 11.87 -17.09 -6.76
CA ILE A 354 11.92 -17.80 -5.49
C ILE A 354 10.57 -18.50 -5.26
N PRO A 355 10.55 -19.80 -4.93
CA PRO A 355 9.30 -20.53 -4.78
C PRO A 355 8.55 -20.12 -3.50
N ILE A 356 7.23 -20.04 -3.61
CA ILE A 356 6.31 -19.78 -2.49
C ILE A 356 5.77 -21.11 -1.98
N LYS A 357 5.96 -21.38 -0.69
CA LYS A 357 5.57 -22.62 -0.02
C LYS A 357 4.55 -22.37 1.09
N SER A 358 4.01 -23.44 1.67
CA SER A 358 3.16 -23.33 2.85
C SER A 358 4.00 -23.09 4.11
N PRO A 359 3.45 -22.44 5.16
CA PRO A 359 4.17 -22.21 6.41
C PRO A 359 4.68 -23.48 7.11
N ALA A 360 4.06 -24.63 6.83
CA ALA A 360 4.50 -25.93 7.37
C ALA A 360 5.95 -26.29 6.99
N GLU A 361 6.45 -25.74 5.89
CA GLU A 361 7.82 -25.96 5.43
C GLU A 361 8.87 -25.48 6.44
N ILE A 362 8.58 -24.44 7.23
CA ILE A 362 9.53 -23.88 8.22
C ILE A 362 9.97 -24.96 9.22
N LYS A 363 9.03 -25.75 9.75
CA LYS A 363 9.34 -26.83 10.71
C LYS A 363 10.13 -27.97 10.07
N ARG A 364 9.96 -28.18 8.75
CA ARG A 364 10.62 -29.25 8.01
C ARG A 364 12.09 -28.94 7.75
N THR A 365 12.41 -27.69 7.42
CA THR A 365 13.76 -27.26 7.00
C THR A 365 14.59 -26.67 8.13
N LYS A 366 13.95 -26.14 9.19
CA LYS A 366 14.59 -25.54 10.37
C LYS A 366 15.64 -24.49 9.98
N PRO A 367 15.23 -23.39 9.31
CA PRO A 367 16.14 -22.36 8.82
C PRO A 367 16.84 -21.61 9.98
N ASP A 368 18.04 -21.09 9.75
CA ASP A 368 18.73 -20.22 10.70
C ASP A 368 18.07 -18.84 10.81
N TYR A 369 17.59 -18.29 9.68
CA TYR A 369 16.93 -16.99 9.63
C TYR A 369 15.62 -17.03 8.85
N ILE A 370 14.61 -16.35 9.39
CA ILE A 370 13.35 -16.02 8.71
C ILE A 370 13.33 -14.52 8.40
N LEU A 371 13.54 -14.16 7.12
CA LEU A 371 13.35 -12.80 6.62
C LEU A 371 11.85 -12.47 6.58
N ILE A 372 11.42 -11.52 7.40
CA ILE A 372 10.03 -11.04 7.41
C ILE A 372 9.85 -10.01 6.29
N LEU A 373 9.36 -10.46 5.14
CA LEU A 373 9.09 -9.60 3.98
C LEU A 373 7.90 -8.63 4.21
N PRO A 374 6.78 -9.04 4.84
CA PRO A 374 5.74 -8.12 5.28
C PRO A 374 6.08 -7.60 6.68
N TRP A 375 7.16 -6.83 6.81
CA TRP A 375 7.65 -6.29 8.09
C TRP A 375 6.61 -5.45 8.85
N ASN A 376 5.60 -4.91 8.17
CA ASN A 376 4.44 -4.26 8.80
C ASN A 376 3.54 -5.22 9.62
N LEU A 377 3.75 -6.53 9.51
CA LEU A 377 3.10 -7.59 10.28
C LEU A 377 4.11 -8.35 11.17
N LYS A 378 5.29 -7.75 11.44
CA LYS A 378 6.40 -8.36 12.19
C LYS A 378 5.93 -9.03 13.48
N ASP A 379 5.18 -8.33 14.32
CA ASP A 379 4.77 -8.85 15.64
C ASP A 379 3.82 -10.05 15.53
N GLU A 380 2.87 -10.01 14.58
CA GLU A 380 1.95 -11.14 14.30
C GLU A 380 2.74 -12.36 13.86
N ILE A 381 3.67 -12.18 12.92
CA ILE A 381 4.47 -13.26 12.33
C ILE A 381 5.44 -13.85 13.35
N MET A 382 6.11 -13.00 14.13
CA MET A 382 7.02 -13.43 15.19
C MET A 382 6.30 -14.27 16.24
N LYS A 383 5.10 -13.84 16.66
CA LYS A 383 4.29 -14.61 17.62
C LYS A 383 3.94 -16.00 17.07
N GLU A 384 3.49 -16.07 15.82
CA GLU A 384 3.12 -17.33 15.19
C GLU A 384 4.30 -18.27 14.93
N CYS A 385 5.45 -17.70 14.59
CA CYS A 385 6.68 -18.44 14.29
C CYS A 385 7.59 -18.61 15.51
N SER A 386 7.14 -18.25 16.71
CA SER A 386 7.94 -18.34 17.95
C SER A 386 8.51 -19.73 18.23
N PHE A 387 7.93 -20.78 17.64
CA PHE A 387 8.44 -22.15 17.69
C PHE A 387 9.84 -22.33 17.08
N ILE A 388 10.35 -21.37 16.28
CA ILE A 388 11.73 -21.45 15.74
C ILE A 388 12.82 -21.43 16.82
N ARG A 389 12.47 -20.99 18.04
CA ARG A 389 13.34 -21.07 19.22
C ARG A 389 13.84 -22.49 19.50
N GLU A 390 13.07 -23.52 19.12
CA GLU A 390 13.40 -24.92 19.35
C GLU A 390 14.70 -25.38 18.67
N TRP A 391 15.15 -24.68 17.63
CA TRP A 391 16.44 -24.95 16.97
C TRP A 391 17.35 -23.72 16.91
N GLY A 392 17.02 -22.65 17.64
CA GLY A 392 17.78 -21.41 17.65
C GLY A 392 17.65 -20.56 16.38
N GLY A 393 16.57 -20.72 15.62
CA GLY A 393 16.27 -19.86 14.47
C GLY A 393 15.95 -18.43 14.92
N LYS A 394 16.24 -17.45 14.05
CA LYS A 394 16.05 -16.02 14.33
C LYS A 394 15.18 -15.34 13.28
N PHE A 395 14.60 -14.21 13.62
CA PHE A 395 13.92 -13.34 12.66
C PHE A 395 14.89 -12.31 12.10
N LEU A 396 14.65 -11.91 10.85
CA LEU A 396 15.41 -10.89 10.14
C LEU A 396 14.45 -9.87 9.55
N VAL A 397 14.68 -8.59 9.83
CA VAL A 397 14.06 -7.45 9.14
C VAL A 397 15.16 -6.62 8.49
N THR A 398 14.86 -6.01 7.34
CA THR A 398 15.85 -5.26 6.53
C THR A 398 15.47 -3.79 6.30
N VAL A 399 14.30 -3.38 6.76
CA VAL A 399 13.75 -2.02 6.63
C VAL A 399 13.23 -1.60 8.01
N PRO A 400 13.66 -0.45 8.59
CA PRO A 400 14.55 0.58 8.03
C PRO A 400 16.05 0.24 8.05
N GLU A 401 16.42 -0.83 8.73
CA GLU A 401 17.78 -1.31 8.90
C GLU A 401 17.78 -2.82 9.13
N ILE A 402 18.97 -3.42 9.07
CA ILE A 402 19.10 -4.85 9.34
C ILE A 402 19.00 -5.09 10.84
N GLU A 403 17.96 -5.81 11.22
CA GLU A 403 17.69 -6.18 12.60
C GLU A 403 17.56 -7.71 12.66
N VAL A 404 18.38 -8.34 13.50
CA VAL A 404 18.25 -9.76 13.85
C VAL A 404 17.55 -9.84 15.20
N ILE A 405 16.44 -10.56 15.25
CA ILE A 405 15.55 -10.58 16.41
C ILE A 405 15.41 -12.01 16.92
N GLU A 406 15.54 -12.19 18.23
CA GLU A 406 15.32 -13.47 18.90
C GLU A 406 13.82 -13.81 18.99
N PRO A 407 13.46 -15.11 18.92
CA PRO A 407 12.07 -15.55 18.77
C PRO A 407 11.18 -15.61 20.02
#